data_AF-A0A662F654-F1
#
_entry.id   AF-A0A662F654-F1
#
_cell.length_a   1.000
_cell.length_b   1.000
_cell.length_c   1.000
_cell.angle_alpha   90.00
_cell.angle_beta   90.00
_cell.angle_gamma   90.00
#
_symmetry.space_group_name_H-M   'P 1'
#
loop_
_entity.id
_entity.type
_entity.pdbx_description
1 polymer ?
#
loop_
_entity_poly.entity_id
_entity_poly.type
_entity_poly.pdbx_seq_one_letter_code
_entity_poly.pdbx_strand_id
1 'polypeptide(L)'
;MKARGMMQGYSYVIQRRVYLFTTYFLLLLGATVMILPFLWMISTAVKPANEVLIMPPKWIPSHFEWSNFVKAWNAAPFGRYFLNSFFIAIATTVSEVVTTIFAAYAFAKMDFFGKKPLFLAFLGTMMIPGEMLLVPNFILMTRLHWIDTYYALIIPWITSVFG
;
A
#
# COMPACT_ATOMS: atom_id res chain seq x y z
N MET A 1 19.55 -53.43 -12.33
CA MET A 1 19.06 -52.11 -12.77
C MET A 1 17.87 -51.55 -11.97
N LYS A 2 16.96 -52.37 -11.41
CA LYS A 2 15.72 -51.91 -10.73
C LYS A 2 15.91 -51.18 -9.39
N ALA A 3 16.98 -51.47 -8.64
CA ALA A 3 17.24 -50.86 -7.32
C ALA A 3 17.74 -49.40 -7.37
N ARG A 4 18.40 -48.99 -8.46
CA ARG A 4 18.88 -47.59 -8.63
C ARG A 4 17.74 -46.59 -8.84
N GLY A 5 16.65 -47.01 -9.51
CA GLY A 5 15.47 -46.16 -9.72
C GLY A 5 14.66 -45.91 -8.44
N MET A 6 14.58 -46.91 -7.54
CA MET A 6 13.92 -46.74 -6.24
C MET A 6 14.71 -45.80 -5.31
N MET A 7 16.05 -45.91 -5.27
CA MET A 7 16.88 -45.02 -4.45
C MET A 7 16.85 -43.56 -4.91
N GLN A 8 16.68 -43.29 -6.22
CA GLN A 8 16.48 -41.94 -6.74
C GLN A 8 15.13 -41.32 -6.29
N GLY A 9 14.07 -42.12 -6.22
CA GLY A 9 12.75 -41.65 -5.75
C GLY A 9 12.76 -41.25 -4.27
N TYR A 10 13.45 -42.01 -3.41
CA TYR A 10 13.56 -41.69 -1.98
C TYR A 10 14.36 -40.41 -1.72
N SER A 11 15.48 -40.21 -2.41
CA SER A 11 16.29 -38.98 -2.29
C SER A 11 15.52 -37.74 -2.73
N TYR A 12 14.71 -37.83 -3.80
CA TYR A 12 13.86 -36.73 -4.24
C TYR A 12 12.78 -36.36 -3.21
N VAL A 13 12.13 -37.36 -2.57
CA VAL A 13 11.12 -37.11 -1.54
C VAL A 13 11.73 -36.49 -0.28
N ILE A 14 12.90 -36.95 0.16
CA ILE A 14 13.60 -36.40 1.32
C ILE A 14 14.06 -34.96 1.04
N GLN A 15 14.70 -34.71 -0.12
CA GLN A 15 15.11 -33.36 -0.53
C GLN A 15 13.91 -32.41 -0.62
N ARG A 16 12.78 -32.87 -1.17
CA ARG A 16 11.55 -32.08 -1.24
C ARG A 16 10.98 -31.76 0.14
N ARG A 17 10.98 -32.72 1.08
CA ARG A 17 10.51 -32.48 2.46
C ARG A 17 11.40 -31.50 3.22
N VAL A 18 12.72 -31.63 3.10
CA VAL A 18 13.68 -30.69 3.70
C VAL A 18 13.52 -29.29 3.11
N TYR A 19 13.42 -29.17 1.78
CA TYR A 19 13.18 -27.89 1.11
C TYR A 19 11.88 -27.22 1.58
N LEU A 20 10.78 -27.96 1.64
CA LEU A 20 9.50 -27.43 2.12
C LEU A 20 9.59 -27.02 3.59
N PHE A 21 10.21 -27.84 4.45
CA PHE A 21 10.40 -27.51 5.85
C PHE A 21 11.20 -26.22 6.03
N THR A 22 12.35 -26.10 5.36
CA THR A 22 13.17 -24.88 5.41
C THR A 22 12.42 -23.67 4.88
N THR A 23 11.69 -23.82 3.77
CA THR A 23 10.88 -22.73 3.19
C THR A 23 9.80 -22.28 4.16
N TYR A 24 9.02 -23.20 4.73
CA TYR A 24 7.98 -22.88 5.70
C TYR A 24 8.55 -22.29 6.99
N PHE A 25 9.70 -22.79 7.46
CA PHE A 25 10.38 -22.25 8.62
C PHE A 25 10.81 -20.79 8.39
N LEU A 26 11.43 -20.50 7.24
CA LEU A 26 11.83 -19.13 6.88
C LEU A 26 10.62 -18.20 6.71
N LEU A 27 9.55 -18.68 6.07
CA LEU A 27 8.31 -17.91 5.92
C LEU A 27 7.66 -17.62 7.28
N LEU A 28 7.61 -18.60 8.19
CA LEU A 28 7.01 -18.44 9.51
C LEU A 28 7.85 -17.52 10.40
N LEU A 29 9.18 -17.63 10.32
CA LEU A 29 10.10 -16.71 10.99
C LEU A 29 9.89 -15.27 10.47
N GLY A 30 9.88 -15.09 9.15
CA GLY A 30 9.64 -13.79 8.52
C GLY A 30 8.27 -13.20 8.90
N ALA A 31 7.21 -14.01 8.84
CA ALA A 31 5.87 -13.59 9.25
C ALA A 31 5.81 -13.20 10.73
N THR A 32 6.48 -13.94 11.61
CA THR A 32 6.57 -13.62 13.04
C THR A 32 7.27 -12.30 13.25
N VAL A 33 8.40 -12.04 12.60
CA VAL A 33 9.10 -10.75 12.73
C VAL A 33 8.24 -9.59 12.20
N MET A 34 7.52 -9.79 11.09
CA MET A 34 6.66 -8.77 10.50
C MET A 34 5.42 -8.45 11.34
N ILE A 35 4.88 -9.42 12.10
CA ILE A 35 3.68 -9.19 12.92
C ILE A 35 3.98 -8.48 14.25
N LEU A 36 5.22 -8.56 14.75
CA LEU A 36 5.62 -7.93 16.02
C LEU A 36 5.25 -6.44 16.14
N PRO A 37 5.52 -5.54 15.16
CA PRO A 37 5.12 -4.14 15.28
C PRO A 37 3.61 -3.96 15.38
N PHE A 38 2.81 -4.82 14.74
CA PHE A 38 1.35 -4.76 14.84
C PHE A 38 0.84 -5.25 16.21
N LEU A 39 1.43 -6.32 16.75
CA LEU A 39 1.14 -6.77 18.12
C LEU A 39 1.51 -5.69 19.14
N TRP A 40 2.66 -5.04 18.94
CA TRP A 40 3.09 -3.91 19.76
C TRP A 40 2.12 -2.73 19.67
N MET A 41 1.64 -2.41 18.46
CA MET A 41 0.65 -1.36 18.22
C MET A 41 -0.66 -1.64 18.95
N ILE A 42 -1.20 -2.86 18.84
CA ILE A 42 -2.44 -3.25 19.53
C ILE A 42 -2.25 -3.19 21.05
N SER A 43 -1.15 -3.74 21.56
CA SER A 43 -0.83 -3.67 23.00
C SER A 43 -0.74 -2.21 23.46
N THR A 44 -0.09 -1.35 22.70
CA THR A 44 0.07 0.06 23.05
C THR A 44 -1.24 0.84 22.99
N ALA A 45 -2.16 0.50 22.08
CA ALA A 45 -3.48 1.11 22.00
C ALA A 45 -4.33 0.89 23.27
N VAL A 46 -4.10 -0.22 23.98
CA VAL A 46 -4.82 -0.58 25.22
C VAL A 46 -4.02 -0.32 26.50
N LYS A 47 -2.82 0.28 26.41
CA LYS A 47 -2.01 0.64 27.58
C LYS A 47 -2.52 1.91 28.25
N PRO A 48 -2.35 2.04 29.58
CA PRO A 48 -2.48 3.33 30.23
C PRO A 48 -1.36 4.28 29.78
N ALA A 49 -1.64 5.59 29.73
CA ALA A 49 -0.76 6.59 29.15
C ALA A 49 0.65 6.63 29.78
N ASN A 50 0.74 6.35 31.09
CA ASN A 50 2.00 6.29 31.83
C ASN A 50 2.88 5.08 31.45
N GLU A 51 2.35 4.07 30.75
CA GLU A 51 3.08 2.86 30.34
C GLU A 51 3.51 2.86 28.87
N VAL A 52 3.02 3.81 28.07
CA VAL A 52 3.31 3.88 26.62
C VAL A 52 4.78 4.19 26.34
N LEU A 53 5.41 5.03 27.16
CA LEU A 53 6.77 5.55 26.95
C LEU A 53 7.81 5.01 27.95
N ILE A 54 7.46 3.99 28.75
CA ILE A 54 8.40 3.40 29.72
C ILE A 54 9.49 2.61 28.99
N MET A 55 10.73 2.72 29.50
CA MET A 55 11.86 1.87 29.10
C MET A 55 12.30 0.99 30.29
N PRO A 56 12.44 -0.33 30.13
CA PRO A 56 12.18 -1.11 28.91
C PRO A 56 10.68 -1.15 28.53
N PRO A 57 10.34 -1.24 27.22
CA PRO A 57 8.95 -1.22 26.78
C PRO A 57 8.15 -2.40 27.35
N LYS A 58 7.02 -2.12 28.01
CA LYS A 58 6.10 -3.16 28.50
C LYS A 58 5.29 -3.75 27.35
N TRP A 59 5.44 -5.05 27.08
CA TRP A 59 4.69 -5.76 26.03
C TRP A 59 3.24 -6.06 26.40
N ILE A 60 2.97 -6.26 27.68
CA ILE A 60 1.63 -6.53 28.22
C ILE A 60 1.27 -5.36 29.15
N PRO A 61 0.11 -4.70 28.95
CA PRO A 61 -0.32 -3.61 29.80
C PRO A 61 -0.58 -4.10 31.23
N SER A 62 -0.38 -3.24 32.23
CA SER A 62 -0.77 -3.55 33.61
C SER A 62 -2.29 -3.79 33.76
N HIS A 63 -3.08 -3.03 33.01
CA HIS A 63 -4.52 -3.18 32.86
C HIS A 63 -4.95 -2.68 31.48
N PHE A 64 -6.02 -3.25 30.94
CA PHE A 64 -6.51 -2.91 29.60
C PHE A 64 -7.40 -1.66 29.65
N GLU A 65 -6.93 -0.56 29.06
CA GLU A 65 -7.67 0.70 28.98
C GLU A 65 -8.44 0.84 27.65
N TRP A 66 -9.55 0.11 27.52
CA TRP A 66 -10.41 0.16 26.32
C TRP A 66 -10.99 1.56 26.06
N SER A 67 -11.08 2.42 27.08
CA SER A 67 -11.53 3.80 26.92
C SER A 67 -10.64 4.61 25.99
N ASN A 68 -9.40 4.18 25.72
CA ASN A 68 -8.52 4.82 24.74
C ASN A 68 -9.16 4.90 23.36
N PHE A 69 -9.90 3.87 22.93
CA PHE A 69 -10.59 3.88 21.64
C PHE A 69 -11.71 4.94 21.59
N VAL A 70 -12.49 5.07 22.67
CA VAL A 70 -13.56 6.07 22.76
C VAL A 70 -12.98 7.48 22.88
N LYS A 71 -11.93 7.67 23.69
CA LYS A 71 -11.21 8.94 23.81
C LYS A 71 -10.62 9.35 22.47
N ALA A 72 -9.96 8.43 21.75
CA ALA A 72 -9.40 8.68 20.44
C ALA A 72 -10.50 9.01 19.42
N TRP A 73 -11.58 8.22 19.35
CA TRP A 73 -12.67 8.47 18.41
C TRP A 73 -13.32 9.85 18.58
N ASN A 74 -13.41 10.34 19.82
CA ASN A 74 -13.97 11.66 20.12
C ASN A 74 -12.93 12.81 20.06
N ALA A 75 -11.64 12.51 19.92
CA ALA A 75 -10.58 13.52 19.87
C ALA A 75 -10.56 14.31 18.54
N ALA A 76 -11.13 13.73 17.48
CA ALA A 76 -11.24 14.36 16.17
C ALA A 76 -12.46 13.82 15.42
N PRO A 77 -12.95 14.49 14.38
CA PRO A 77 -14.08 14.02 13.58
C PRO A 77 -13.66 12.88 12.62
N PHE A 78 -13.21 11.74 13.18
CA PHE A 78 -12.72 10.59 12.42
C PHE A 78 -13.74 10.02 11.42
N GLY A 79 -15.03 10.05 11.75
CA GLY A 79 -16.08 9.67 10.81
C GLY A 79 -16.08 10.54 9.55
N ARG A 80 -15.87 11.86 9.68
CA ARG A 80 -15.75 12.76 8.53
C ARG A 80 -14.46 12.51 7.77
N TYR A 81 -13.33 12.30 8.46
CA TYR A 81 -12.06 11.98 7.80
C TYR A 81 -12.16 10.69 6.98
N PHE A 82 -12.78 9.65 7.56
CA PHE A 82 -13.02 8.39 6.86
C PHE A 82 -13.89 8.58 5.62
N LEU A 83 -15.01 9.29 5.74
CA LEU A 83 -15.90 9.56 4.59
C LEU A 83 -15.21 10.39 3.51
N ASN A 84 -14.43 11.41 3.89
CA ASN A 84 -13.65 12.22 2.96
C ASN A 84 -12.64 11.35 2.20
N SER A 85 -11.83 10.56 2.92
CA SER A 85 -10.85 9.66 2.30
C SER A 85 -11.50 8.61 1.42
N PHE A 86 -12.60 8.02 1.86
CA PHE A 86 -13.37 7.05 1.09
C PHE A 86 -13.93 7.65 -0.20
N PHE A 87 -14.52 8.84 -0.12
CA PHE A 87 -15.03 9.56 -1.27
C PHE A 87 -13.92 9.92 -2.26
N ILE A 88 -12.81 10.50 -1.78
CA ILE A 88 -11.66 10.85 -2.63
C ILE A 88 -11.09 9.60 -3.30
N ALA A 89 -10.85 8.52 -2.54
CA ALA A 89 -10.29 7.29 -3.09
C ALA A 89 -11.17 6.71 -4.21
N ILE A 90 -12.50 6.60 -3.98
CA ILE A 90 -13.41 6.07 -5.01
C ILE A 90 -13.46 7.00 -6.22
N ALA A 91 -13.62 8.31 -6.01
CA ALA A 91 -13.74 9.26 -7.10
C ALA A 91 -12.49 9.28 -7.98
N THR A 92 -11.31 9.28 -7.36
CA THR A 92 -10.02 9.23 -8.07
C THR A 92 -9.86 7.90 -8.80
N THR A 93 -10.00 6.75 -8.11
CA THR A 93 -9.80 5.44 -8.72
C THR A 93 -10.78 5.16 -9.87
N VAL A 94 -12.06 5.49 -9.72
CA VAL A 94 -13.03 5.28 -10.82
C VAL A 94 -12.66 6.14 -12.03
N SER A 95 -12.32 7.40 -11.80
CA SER A 95 -11.99 8.34 -12.88
C SER A 95 -10.68 7.94 -13.58
N GLU A 96 -9.67 7.52 -12.81
CA GLU A 96 -8.39 7.00 -13.29
C GLU A 96 -8.55 5.70 -14.09
N VAL A 97 -9.32 4.74 -13.59
CA VAL A 97 -9.60 3.49 -14.33
C VAL A 97 -10.28 3.79 -15.66
N VAL A 98 -11.25 4.70 -15.67
CA VAL A 98 -11.96 5.09 -16.91
C VAL A 98 -10.99 5.74 -17.92
N THR A 99 -10.18 6.71 -17.49
CA THR A 99 -9.24 7.40 -18.39
C THR A 99 -8.15 6.45 -18.90
N THR A 100 -7.61 5.60 -18.02
CA THR A 100 -6.57 4.62 -18.35
C THR A 100 -7.09 3.54 -19.29
N ILE A 101 -8.31 3.03 -19.13
CA ILE A 101 -8.89 2.05 -20.07
C ILE A 101 -9.00 2.64 -21.47
N PHE A 102 -9.49 3.88 -21.61
CA PHE A 102 -9.60 4.52 -22.92
C PHE A 102 -8.23 4.76 -23.56
N ALA A 103 -7.26 5.25 -22.78
CA ALA A 103 -5.89 5.44 -23.26
C ALA A 103 -5.26 4.10 -23.69
N ALA A 104 -5.33 3.08 -22.84
CA ALA A 104 -4.79 1.76 -23.12
C ALA A 104 -5.42 1.13 -24.38
N TYR A 105 -6.74 1.26 -24.55
CA TYR A 105 -7.43 0.77 -25.75
C TYR A 105 -6.93 1.48 -27.01
N ALA A 106 -6.81 2.82 -26.99
CA ALA A 106 -6.31 3.58 -28.13
C ALA A 106 -4.89 3.15 -28.53
N PHE A 107 -3.99 2.99 -27.56
CA PHE A 107 -2.62 2.53 -27.85
C PHE A 107 -2.54 1.06 -28.27
N ALA A 108 -3.37 0.18 -27.71
CA ALA A 108 -3.30 -1.25 -27.99
C ALA A 108 -4.00 -1.65 -29.29
N LYS A 109 -5.09 -0.97 -29.67
CA LYS A 109 -5.96 -1.41 -30.78
C LYS A 109 -6.07 -0.43 -31.94
N MET A 110 -5.79 0.86 -31.74
CA MET A 110 -5.91 1.85 -32.81
C MET A 110 -4.54 2.19 -33.39
N ASP A 111 -4.50 2.41 -34.70
CA ASP A 111 -3.33 3.00 -35.37
C ASP A 111 -3.65 4.45 -35.70
N PHE A 112 -2.94 5.36 -35.02
CA PHE A 112 -3.13 6.80 -35.13
C PHE A 112 -1.80 7.52 -35.32
N PHE A 113 -1.86 8.69 -35.95
CA PHE A 113 -0.69 9.53 -36.18
C PHE A 113 -0.09 10.01 -34.84
N GLY A 114 1.21 9.80 -34.63
CA GLY A 114 1.90 10.21 -33.40
C GLY A 114 1.94 9.18 -32.27
N LYS A 115 1.43 7.95 -32.49
CA LYS A 115 1.42 6.85 -31.50
C LYS A 115 2.78 6.57 -30.87
N LYS A 116 3.86 6.45 -31.66
CA LYS A 116 5.21 6.15 -31.15
C LYS A 116 5.81 7.30 -30.31
N PRO A 117 5.84 8.56 -30.79
CA PRO A 117 6.29 9.69 -29.96
C PRO A 117 5.51 9.85 -28.66
N LEU A 118 4.18 9.71 -28.70
CA LEU A 118 3.34 9.86 -27.51
C LEU A 118 3.61 8.75 -26.48
N PHE A 119 3.83 7.51 -26.95
CA PHE A 119 4.24 6.40 -26.08
C PHE A 119 5.61 6.65 -25.42
N LEU A 120 6.58 7.18 -26.17
CA LEU A 120 7.88 7.56 -25.61
C LEU A 120 7.76 8.69 -24.58
N ALA A 121 6.86 9.67 -24.80
CA ALA A 121 6.60 10.72 -23.83
C ALA A 121 6.03 10.16 -22.52
N PHE A 122 5.09 9.21 -22.58
CA PHE A 122 4.58 8.52 -21.40
C PHE A 122 5.71 7.80 -20.63
N LEU A 123 6.55 7.04 -21.32
CA LEU A 123 7.71 6.40 -20.67
C LEU A 123 8.64 7.42 -20.02
N GLY A 124 8.89 8.57 -20.67
CA GLY A 124 9.69 9.65 -20.10
C GLY A 124 9.09 10.22 -18.81
N THR A 125 7.77 10.38 -18.76
CA THR A 125 7.09 10.86 -17.54
C THR A 125 7.12 9.84 -16.39
N MET A 126 7.15 8.52 -16.68
CA MET A 126 7.29 7.49 -15.64
C MET A 126 8.65 7.52 -14.94
N MET A 127 9.68 8.11 -15.57
CA MET A 127 11.01 8.24 -14.97
C MET A 127 11.09 9.39 -13.96
N ILE A 128 10.10 10.29 -13.95
CA ILE A 128 10.05 11.42 -13.02
C ILE A 128 9.56 10.89 -11.66
N PRO A 129 10.33 11.05 -10.58
CA PRO A 129 9.89 10.65 -9.25
C PRO A 129 8.70 11.51 -8.81
N GLY A 130 7.66 10.88 -8.27
CA GLY A 130 6.41 11.55 -7.91
C GLY A 130 6.59 12.66 -6.87
N GLU A 131 7.60 12.53 -6.01
CA GLU A 131 7.93 13.50 -4.97
C GLU A 131 8.34 14.87 -5.55
N MET A 132 8.95 14.89 -6.75
CA MET A 132 9.33 16.15 -7.42
C MET A 132 8.11 16.94 -7.91
N LEU A 133 6.96 16.27 -8.09
CA LEU A 133 5.73 16.90 -8.57
C LEU A 133 4.93 17.58 -7.45
N LEU A 134 5.27 17.36 -6.17
CA LEU A 134 4.52 17.89 -5.03
C LEU A 134 4.48 19.43 -5.03
N VAL A 135 5.64 20.09 -5.13
CA VAL A 135 5.71 21.57 -5.12
C VAL A 135 5.03 22.18 -6.36
N PRO A 136 5.31 21.71 -7.59
CA PRO A 136 4.59 22.18 -8.78
C PRO A 136 3.08 22.00 -8.67
N ASN A 137 2.60 20.84 -8.21
CA ASN A 137 1.18 20.59 -8.05
C ASN A 137 0.56 21.52 -7.01
N PHE A 138 1.22 21.75 -5.87
CA PHE A 138 0.74 22.69 -4.86
C PHE A 138 0.62 24.12 -5.40
N ILE A 139 1.64 24.59 -6.14
CA ILE A 139 1.61 25.91 -6.78
C ILE A 139 0.47 26.00 -7.80
N LEU A 140 0.27 24.95 -8.61
CA LEU A 140 -0.81 24.90 -9.59
C LEU A 140 -2.18 24.97 -8.90
N MET A 141 -2.42 24.16 -7.86
CA MET A 141 -3.68 24.17 -7.11
C MET A 141 -3.93 25.54 -6.45
N THR A 142 -2.87 26.20 -5.97
CA THR A 142 -2.96 27.56 -5.41
C THR A 142 -3.37 28.57 -6.48
N ARG A 143 -2.74 28.53 -7.67
CA ARG A 143 -3.07 29.42 -8.80
C ARG A 143 -4.49 29.18 -9.34
N LEU A 144 -4.98 27.94 -9.25
CA LEU A 144 -6.34 27.57 -9.62
C LEU A 144 -7.37 27.90 -8.52
N HIS A 145 -6.93 28.38 -7.36
CA HIS A 145 -7.77 28.58 -6.18
C HIS A 145 -8.51 27.31 -5.71
N TRP A 146 -7.93 26.13 -5.95
CA TRP A 146 -8.48 24.84 -5.50
C TRP A 146 -7.96 24.40 -4.13
N ILE A 147 -7.10 25.20 -3.51
CA ILE A 147 -6.63 24.98 -2.14
C ILE A 147 -7.80 24.82 -1.17
N ASP A 148 -7.67 23.88 -0.23
CA ASP A 148 -8.70 23.49 0.73
C ASP A 148 -10.00 22.93 0.10
N THR A 149 -9.91 22.30 -1.07
CA THR A 149 -11.06 21.64 -1.73
C THR A 149 -10.76 20.19 -2.13
N TYR A 150 -11.81 19.39 -2.32
CA TYR A 150 -11.68 18.02 -2.84
C TYR A 150 -11.11 17.98 -4.25
N TYR A 151 -11.33 19.00 -5.07
CA TYR A 151 -10.84 19.03 -6.46
C TYR A 151 -9.31 18.98 -6.51
N ALA A 152 -8.63 19.66 -5.58
CA ALA A 152 -7.18 19.61 -5.48
C ALA A 152 -6.62 18.22 -5.14
N LEU A 153 -7.43 17.35 -4.55
CA LEU A 153 -7.06 15.99 -4.18
C LEU A 153 -7.52 14.93 -5.19
N ILE A 154 -8.48 15.26 -6.05
CA ILE A 154 -9.04 14.33 -7.05
C ILE A 154 -8.46 14.60 -8.44
N ILE A 155 -8.66 15.82 -8.96
CA ILE A 155 -8.40 16.15 -10.36
C ILE A 155 -6.95 15.89 -10.81
N PRO A 156 -5.90 16.22 -10.02
CA PRO A 156 -4.53 15.94 -10.45
C PRO A 156 -4.22 14.45 -10.61
N TRP A 157 -5.03 13.59 -9.99
CA TRP A 157 -4.79 12.15 -9.88
C TRP A 157 -5.75 11.32 -10.73
N ILE A 158 -6.71 11.93 -11.44
CA ILE A 158 -7.62 11.18 -12.34
C ILE A 158 -6.94 10.73 -13.65
N THR A 159 -5.72 11.18 -13.91
CA THR A 159 -4.90 10.74 -15.03
C THR A 159 -3.51 10.42 -14.52
N SER A 160 -3.19 9.13 -14.49
CA SER A 160 -1.86 8.63 -14.13
C SER A 160 -1.24 7.94 -15.32
N VAL A 161 0.06 8.10 -15.45
CA VAL A 161 0.84 7.34 -16.43
C VAL A 161 1.14 5.94 -15.91
N PHE A 162 1.15 5.75 -14.59
CA PHE A 162 1.38 4.47 -13.94
C PHE A 162 0.15 3.55 -13.96
N GLY A 163 -1.02 4.11 -14.29
CA GLY A 163 -2.30 3.41 -14.33
C GLY A 163 -3.01 3.36 -12.99
#